data_AF-A0A841DMY6-F1
#
_entry.id   AF-A0A841DMY6-F1
#
_cell.length_a   1.000
_cell.length_b   1.000
_cell.length_c   1.000
_cell.angle_alpha   90.00
_cell.angle_beta   90.00
_cell.angle_gamma   90.00
#
_symmetry.space_group_name_H-M   'P 1'
#
loop_
_entity.id
_entity.type
_entity.pdbx_description
1 polymer ?
#
loop_
_entity_poly.entity_id
_entity_poly.type
_entity_poly.pdbx_seq_one_letter_code
_entity_poly.pdbx_strand_id
1 'polypeptide(L)'
;MASLKESLGHRILVPYSELQRYRQLAASAKRFGRIPEGMCLSFGHRRDHGEFMTEIALEPLPAWQTAVLAPLPVARVLHDPTDVASRLMSSQEFAVIGEPRERALRLVDALVVGGREHGMTVSVSRRGPSRRDRYARGAVQTDTVQFRLESVDFVLRFKQAILQEPHQPTERELARARRGHVFPDLDDVPDHHLEIELEGEGGEFWASRWKDTDDHVLEDDLAQIIEEIRLRHGRLLQREEEERKRQEERRRNWEIVRDKAVEQYRLHFVHEAIRTQRMRWSEAEGLRRYAEAVRDKASRTEGEERARVLDWAEQIERTADRIDPLAADALLPQVPEPRAQDLQPFMGSRNSYGP
;
A
#
# COMPACT_ATOMS: atom_id res chain seq x y z
N MET A 1 -3.53 -20.44 -28.01
CA MET A 1 -2.85 -19.63 -26.98
C MET A 1 -1.63 -19.04 -27.64
N ALA A 2 -1.52 -17.71 -27.70
CA ALA A 2 -0.34 -17.07 -28.29
C ALA A 2 0.90 -17.46 -27.47
N SER A 3 1.91 -18.01 -28.12
CA SER A 3 3.18 -18.36 -27.49
C SER A 3 3.95 -17.07 -27.18
N LEU A 4 4.49 -16.93 -25.97
CA LEU A 4 5.41 -15.83 -25.60
C LEU A 4 6.67 -15.78 -26.48
N LYS A 5 7.01 -16.89 -27.15
CA LYS A 5 8.09 -16.93 -28.14
C LYS A 5 7.71 -16.28 -29.47
N GLU A 6 6.41 -16.21 -29.78
CA GLU A 6 5.88 -15.73 -31.07
C GLU A 6 5.30 -14.31 -30.98
N SER A 7 5.20 -13.74 -29.77
CA SER A 7 4.70 -12.37 -29.58
C SER A 7 5.79 -11.31 -29.75
N LEU A 8 5.43 -10.19 -30.37
CA LEU A 8 6.29 -9.02 -30.53
C LEU A 8 6.81 -8.55 -29.16
N GLY A 9 8.13 -8.64 -28.97
CA GLY A 9 8.81 -8.23 -27.74
C GLY A 9 8.65 -9.20 -26.55
N HIS A 10 8.27 -10.47 -26.81
CA HIS A 10 8.07 -11.50 -25.77
C HIS A 10 7.10 -11.11 -24.66
N ARG A 11 6.11 -10.28 -25.01
CA ARG A 11 5.10 -9.73 -24.12
C ARG A 11 3.71 -10.16 -24.56
N ILE A 12 2.84 -10.42 -23.59
CA ILE A 12 1.41 -10.64 -23.83
C ILE A 12 0.61 -9.77 -22.88
N LEU A 13 -0.47 -9.18 -23.38
CA LEU A 13 -1.45 -8.48 -22.56
C LEU A 13 -2.63 -9.40 -22.32
N VAL A 14 -3.01 -9.55 -21.07
CA VAL A 14 -4.16 -10.37 -20.66
C VAL A 14 -5.07 -9.57 -19.74
N PRO A 15 -6.39 -9.81 -19.77
CA PRO A 15 -7.30 -9.17 -18.83
C PRO A 15 -6.84 -9.40 -17.38
N TYR A 16 -6.95 -8.39 -16.52
CA TYR A 16 -6.56 -8.52 -15.11
C TYR A 16 -7.28 -9.66 -14.37
N SER A 17 -8.50 -10.01 -14.79
CA SER A 17 -9.25 -11.17 -14.27
C SER A 17 -8.51 -12.50 -14.46
N GLU A 18 -7.63 -12.62 -15.46
CA GLU A 18 -6.87 -13.85 -15.73
C GLU A 18 -5.51 -13.90 -15.01
N LEU A 19 -5.13 -12.86 -14.25
CA LEU A 19 -3.83 -12.76 -13.58
C LEU A 19 -3.49 -14.01 -12.77
N GLN A 20 -4.45 -14.51 -11.98
CA GLN A 20 -4.22 -15.66 -11.10
C GLN A 20 -3.94 -16.95 -11.88
N ARG A 21 -4.63 -17.14 -13.00
CA ARG A 21 -4.41 -18.28 -13.91
C ARG A 21 -3.01 -18.21 -14.51
N TYR A 22 -2.58 -17.04 -14.99
CA TYR A 22 -1.25 -16.89 -15.57
C TYR A 22 -0.13 -17.00 -14.53
N ARG A 23 -0.36 -16.60 -13.27
CA ARG A 23 0.59 -16.88 -12.18
C ARG A 23 0.76 -18.38 -11.94
N GLN A 24 -0.32 -19.15 -11.95
CA GLN A 24 -0.25 -20.61 -11.81
C GLN A 24 0.49 -21.25 -13.00
N LEU A 25 0.25 -20.75 -14.22
CA LEU A 25 0.96 -21.20 -15.41
C LEU A 25 2.45 -20.84 -15.36
N ALA A 26 2.82 -19.64 -14.91
CA ALA A 26 4.21 -19.25 -14.73
C ALA A 26 4.91 -20.11 -13.67
N ALA A 27 4.25 -20.41 -12.54
CA ALA A 27 4.75 -21.33 -11.53
C ALA A 27 4.97 -22.74 -12.09
N SER A 28 4.02 -23.22 -12.90
CA SER A 28 4.13 -24.52 -13.59
C SER A 28 5.27 -24.52 -14.62
N ALA A 29 5.39 -23.46 -15.42
CA ALA A 29 6.45 -23.31 -16.42
C ALA A 29 7.84 -23.29 -15.77
N LYS A 30 7.99 -22.61 -14.62
CA LYS A 30 9.21 -22.65 -13.81
C LYS A 30 9.48 -24.07 -13.31
N ARG A 31 8.48 -24.74 -12.71
CA ARG A 31 8.61 -26.11 -12.18
C ARG A 31 9.00 -27.14 -13.24
N PHE A 32 8.53 -26.98 -14.48
CA PHE A 32 8.80 -27.90 -15.58
C PHE A 32 9.93 -27.44 -16.52
N GLY A 33 10.75 -26.46 -16.12
CA GLY A 33 11.91 -26.00 -16.89
C GLY A 33 11.57 -25.43 -18.28
N ARG A 34 10.38 -24.82 -18.42
CA ARG A 34 9.89 -24.27 -19.70
C ARG A 34 10.30 -22.82 -19.94
N ILE A 35 10.81 -22.15 -18.91
CA ILE A 35 11.39 -20.81 -19.01
C ILE A 35 12.84 -20.98 -19.50
N PRO A 36 13.27 -20.30 -20.58
CA PRO A 36 14.65 -20.36 -21.04
C PRO A 36 15.65 -19.98 -19.94
N GLU A 37 16.82 -20.61 -19.96
CA GLU A 37 17.92 -20.27 -19.07
C GLU A 37 18.30 -18.79 -19.21
N GLY A 38 18.56 -18.11 -18.09
CA GLY A 38 18.86 -16.68 -18.09
C GLY A 38 17.64 -15.76 -18.23
N MET A 39 16.40 -16.28 -18.25
CA MET A 39 15.17 -15.49 -18.38
C MET A 39 14.20 -15.69 -17.20
N CYS A 40 13.32 -14.72 -16.97
CA CYS A 40 12.20 -14.80 -16.03
C CYS A 40 10.91 -14.22 -16.62
N LEU A 41 9.77 -14.61 -16.04
CA LEU A 41 8.48 -13.99 -16.35
C LEU A 41 8.20 -12.86 -15.37
N SER A 42 8.04 -11.64 -15.88
CA SER A 42 7.62 -10.47 -15.10
C SER A 42 6.15 -10.15 -15.35
N PHE A 43 5.49 -9.59 -14.33
CA PHE A 43 4.08 -9.21 -14.36
C PHE A 43 3.95 -7.71 -14.09
N GLY A 44 3.54 -6.96 -15.10
CA GLY A 44 3.21 -5.54 -15.03
C GLY A 44 1.71 -5.30 -15.16
N HIS A 45 1.31 -4.06 -14.92
CA HIS A 45 -0.06 -3.61 -15.15
C HIS A 45 -0.06 -2.41 -16.09
N ARG A 46 -0.93 -2.45 -17.10
CA ARG A 46 -1.09 -1.37 -18.05
C ARG A 46 -2.57 -1.15 -18.30
N ARG A 47 -2.97 0.11 -18.48
CA ARG A 47 -4.29 0.42 -19.04
C ARG A 47 -4.22 0.38 -20.55
N ASP A 48 -5.07 -0.42 -21.16
CA ASP A 48 -5.21 -0.51 -22.61
C ASP A 48 -6.68 -0.30 -22.97
N HIS A 49 -6.95 0.64 -23.87
CA HIS A 49 -8.32 1.03 -24.28
C HIS A 49 -9.33 1.25 -23.14
N GLY A 50 -8.87 1.66 -21.95
CA GLY A 50 -9.71 1.90 -20.77
C GLY A 50 -9.87 0.69 -19.84
N GLU A 51 -9.42 -0.49 -20.25
CA GLU A 51 -9.42 -1.71 -19.44
C GLU A 51 -8.09 -1.90 -18.71
N PHE A 52 -8.15 -2.50 -17.52
CA PHE A 52 -6.96 -2.82 -16.74
C PHE A 52 -6.42 -4.18 -17.19
N MET A 53 -5.26 -4.15 -17.85
CA MET A 53 -4.60 -5.33 -18.41
C MET A 53 -3.36 -5.68 -17.58
N THR A 54 -3.08 -6.97 -17.49
CA THR A 54 -1.80 -7.49 -17.01
C THR A 54 -0.88 -7.69 -18.19
N GLU A 55 0.29 -7.07 -18.15
CA GLU A 55 1.40 -7.32 -19.07
C GLU A 55 2.24 -8.46 -18.49
N ILE A 56 2.41 -9.53 -19.25
CA ILE A 56 3.30 -10.64 -18.90
C ILE A 56 4.46 -10.59 -19.88
N ALA A 57 5.67 -10.41 -19.39
CA ALA A 57 6.86 -10.30 -20.23
C ALA A 57 7.85 -11.42 -19.88
N LEU A 58 8.48 -12.00 -20.90
CA LEU A 58 9.68 -12.80 -20.71
C LEU A 58 10.89 -11.87 -20.84
N GLU A 59 11.59 -11.66 -19.75
CA GLU A 59 12.70 -10.70 -19.64
C GLU A 59 13.95 -11.42 -19.12
N PRO A 60 15.16 -10.89 -19.41
CA PRO A 60 16.38 -11.45 -18.84
C PRO A 60 16.29 -11.45 -17.32
N LEU A 61 16.94 -12.41 -16.68
CA LEU A 61 17.08 -12.42 -15.24
C LEU A 61 17.70 -11.07 -14.80
N PRO A 62 17.14 -10.43 -13.77
CA PRO A 62 17.70 -9.18 -13.27
C PRO A 62 19.18 -9.34 -12.92
N ALA A 63 19.95 -8.27 -13.13
CA ALA A 63 21.40 -8.29 -12.92
C ALA A 63 21.79 -8.77 -11.51
N TRP A 64 21.01 -8.41 -10.49
CA TRP A 64 21.23 -8.91 -9.13
C TRP A 64 21.14 -10.43 -9.05
N GLN A 65 20.17 -11.08 -9.71
CA GLN A 65 19.98 -12.53 -9.63
C GLN A 65 21.10 -13.34 -10.30
N THR A 66 21.90 -12.70 -11.16
CA THR A 66 23.03 -13.32 -11.87
C THR A 66 24.38 -12.74 -11.42
N ALA A 67 24.37 -11.82 -10.46
CA ALA A 67 25.58 -11.21 -9.95
C ALA A 67 26.37 -12.22 -9.12
N VAL A 68 27.65 -12.39 -9.46
CA VAL A 68 28.60 -13.09 -8.59
C VAL A 68 29.03 -12.11 -7.52
N LEU A 69 28.60 -12.34 -6.29
CA LEU A 69 28.95 -11.50 -5.14
C LEU A 69 30.32 -11.92 -4.61
N ALA A 70 31.16 -10.94 -4.28
CA ALA A 70 32.42 -11.23 -3.61
C ALA A 70 32.12 -11.78 -2.21
N PRO A 71 32.67 -12.93 -1.81
CA PRO A 71 32.40 -13.52 -0.51
C PRO A 71 32.91 -12.62 0.61
N LEU A 72 32.18 -12.56 1.72
CA LEU A 72 32.63 -11.82 2.90
C LEU A 72 33.72 -12.63 3.62
N PRO A 73 34.86 -12.03 3.96
CA PRO A 73 35.90 -12.74 4.68
C PRO A 73 35.45 -13.04 6.11
N VAL A 74 35.38 -14.34 6.45
CA VAL A 74 35.08 -14.79 7.82
C VAL A 74 36.40 -15.18 8.50
N ALA A 75 36.71 -14.52 9.61
CA ALA A 75 37.90 -14.83 10.39
C ALA A 75 37.83 -16.27 10.94
N ARG A 76 38.97 -16.95 11.02
CA ARG A 76 39.06 -18.25 11.71
C ARG A 76 38.98 -18.10 13.23
N VAL A 77 39.50 -17.00 13.76
CA VAL A 77 39.54 -16.65 15.18
C VAL A 77 39.24 -15.15 15.33
N LEU A 78 38.43 -14.77 16.32
CA LEU A 78 38.11 -13.37 16.62
C LEU A 78 39.19 -12.76 17.52
N HIS A 79 40.15 -12.06 16.93
CA HIS A 79 41.19 -11.35 17.69
C HIS A 79 40.78 -9.93 18.09
N ASP A 80 40.09 -9.22 17.21
CA ASP A 80 39.59 -7.85 17.42
C ASP A 80 38.12 -7.78 16.98
N PRO A 81 37.20 -8.36 17.77
CA PRO A 81 35.79 -8.41 17.39
C PRO A 81 35.17 -7.02 17.37
N THR A 82 34.28 -6.79 16.41
CA THR A 82 33.43 -5.59 16.36
C THR A 82 32.69 -5.37 17.67
N ASP A 83 32.28 -4.13 17.94
CA ASP A 83 31.48 -3.76 19.11
C ASP A 83 30.18 -4.59 19.22
N VAL A 84 29.57 -4.93 18.08
CA VAL A 84 28.37 -5.77 18.01
C VAL A 84 28.70 -7.21 18.41
N ALA A 85 29.74 -7.81 17.83
CA ALA A 85 30.17 -9.16 18.16
C ALA A 85 30.61 -9.27 19.63
N SER A 86 31.41 -8.31 20.12
CA SER A 86 31.83 -8.18 21.52
C SER A 86 30.65 -8.14 22.48
N ARG A 87 29.60 -7.37 22.14
CA ARG A 87 28.38 -7.29 22.95
C ARG A 87 27.66 -8.64 23.02
N LEU A 88 27.53 -9.34 21.89
CA LEU A 88 26.90 -10.67 21.86
C LEU A 88 27.73 -11.76 22.56
N MET A 89 29.07 -11.67 22.50
CA MET A 89 29.97 -12.54 23.26
C MET A 89 29.66 -12.49 24.77
N SER A 90 29.42 -11.29 25.29
CA SER A 90 29.09 -11.07 26.70
C SER A 90 27.63 -11.39 27.07
N SER A 91 26.75 -11.58 26.08
CA SER A 91 25.32 -11.75 26.32
C SER A 91 24.92 -13.21 26.54
N GLN A 92 24.07 -13.46 27.53
CA GLN A 92 23.42 -14.75 27.76
C GLN A 92 22.12 -14.93 26.95
N GLU A 93 21.63 -13.86 26.32
CA GLU A 93 20.36 -13.84 25.58
C GLU A 93 20.55 -14.07 24.07
N PHE A 94 21.78 -14.36 23.64
CA PHE A 94 22.06 -14.75 22.27
C PHE A 94 21.57 -16.19 22.05
N ALA A 95 20.79 -16.40 20.99
CA ALA A 95 20.03 -17.63 20.78
C ALA A 95 20.90 -18.88 20.50
N VAL A 96 22.16 -18.70 20.09
CA VAL A 96 23.07 -19.80 19.79
C VAL A 96 23.92 -20.12 21.02
N ILE A 97 23.91 -21.39 21.44
CA ILE A 97 24.61 -21.88 22.63
C ILE A 97 25.54 -23.05 22.30
N GLY A 98 26.43 -23.38 23.23
CA GLY A 98 27.37 -24.50 23.09
C GLY A 98 28.48 -24.24 22.08
N GLU A 99 28.97 -25.32 21.45
CA GLU A 99 30.08 -25.31 20.49
C GLU A 99 29.88 -24.36 19.29
N PRO A 100 28.69 -24.28 18.64
CA PRO A 100 28.50 -23.43 17.46
C PRO A 100 28.50 -21.93 17.75
N ARG A 101 28.48 -21.53 19.03
CA ARG A 101 28.37 -20.11 19.43
C ARG A 101 29.53 -19.27 18.92
N GLU A 102 30.75 -19.79 18.98
CA GLU A 102 31.94 -19.06 18.49
C GLU A 102 31.88 -18.87 16.97
N ARG A 103 31.41 -19.88 16.22
CA ARG A 103 31.18 -19.75 14.78
C ARG A 103 30.12 -18.71 14.47
N ALA A 104 28.99 -18.72 15.17
CA ALA A 104 27.93 -17.73 14.98
C ALA A 104 28.44 -16.29 15.21
N LEU A 105 29.29 -16.07 16.22
CA LEU A 105 29.90 -14.77 16.48
C LEU A 105 30.86 -14.33 15.35
N ARG A 106 31.57 -15.26 14.72
CA ARG A 106 32.41 -14.98 13.54
C ARG A 106 31.58 -14.56 12.33
N LEU A 107 30.42 -15.19 12.13
CA LEU A 107 29.47 -14.77 11.09
C LEU A 107 28.89 -13.37 11.38
N VAL A 108 28.52 -13.09 12.63
CA VAL A 108 28.06 -11.75 13.03
C VAL A 108 29.13 -10.70 12.72
N ASP A 109 30.38 -10.97 13.09
CA ASP A 109 31.48 -10.05 12.89
C ASP A 109 31.68 -9.71 11.40
N ALA A 110 31.73 -10.73 10.55
CA ALA A 110 31.83 -10.56 9.10
C ALA A 110 30.66 -9.76 8.52
N LEU A 111 29.42 -10.06 8.94
CA LEU A 111 28.23 -9.32 8.51
C LEU A 111 28.25 -7.86 8.98
N VAL A 112 28.74 -7.58 10.19
CA VAL A 112 28.88 -6.21 10.70
C VAL A 112 29.88 -5.42 9.87
N VAL A 113 31.04 -6.00 9.57
CA VAL A 113 32.05 -5.38 8.71
C VAL A 113 31.47 -5.13 7.31
N GLY A 114 30.93 -6.16 6.66
CA GLY A 114 30.36 -6.03 5.32
C GLY A 114 29.18 -5.06 5.25
N GLY A 115 28.31 -5.03 6.26
CA GLY A 115 27.22 -4.06 6.33
C GLY A 115 27.73 -2.62 6.44
N ARG A 116 28.77 -2.39 7.27
CA ARG A 116 29.38 -1.06 7.45
C ARG A 116 30.07 -0.57 6.18
N GLU A 117 30.76 -1.45 5.44
CA GLU A 117 31.34 -1.13 4.14
C GLU A 117 30.28 -0.67 3.12
N HIS A 118 29.05 -1.17 3.25
CA HIS A 118 27.90 -0.77 2.43
C HIS A 118 27.10 0.39 3.03
N GLY A 119 27.66 1.12 4.00
CA GLY A 119 27.04 2.32 4.58
C GLY A 119 25.94 2.05 5.61
N MET A 120 25.80 0.81 6.08
CA MET A 120 24.80 0.46 7.10
C MET A 120 25.32 0.73 8.50
N THR A 121 24.46 1.26 9.37
CA THR A 121 24.73 1.27 10.82
C THR A 121 24.26 -0.03 11.43
N VAL A 122 25.13 -0.72 12.17
CA VAL A 122 24.82 -2.03 12.75
C VAL A 122 24.86 -1.96 14.27
N SER A 123 23.85 -2.54 14.94
CA SER A 123 23.72 -2.53 16.40
C SER A 123 23.04 -3.80 16.91
N VAL A 124 23.19 -4.09 18.21
CA VAL A 124 22.44 -5.16 18.87
C VAL A 124 21.12 -4.62 19.39
N SER A 125 20.03 -5.31 19.08
CA SER A 125 18.69 -5.04 19.62
C SER A 125 18.12 -6.28 20.28
N ARG A 126 17.23 -6.12 21.26
CA ARG A 126 16.50 -7.26 21.84
C ARG A 126 15.09 -7.26 21.30
N ARG A 127 14.66 -8.39 20.72
CA ARG A 127 13.32 -8.51 20.14
C ARG A 127 12.65 -9.80 20.59
N GLY A 128 11.32 -9.70 20.74
CA GLY A 128 10.45 -10.87 20.92
C GLY A 128 10.53 -11.84 19.72
N PRO A 129 9.72 -12.91 19.74
CA PRO A 129 9.71 -13.89 18.66
C PRO A 129 9.53 -13.23 17.29
N SER A 130 10.08 -13.87 16.27
CA SER A 130 9.83 -13.50 14.88
C SER A 130 8.32 -13.46 14.63
N ARG A 131 7.89 -12.74 13.58
CA ARG A 131 6.47 -12.76 13.17
C ARG A 131 5.97 -14.19 12.91
N ARG A 132 6.84 -15.10 12.47
CA ARG A 132 6.51 -16.49 12.14
C ARG A 132 6.40 -17.37 13.39
N ASP A 133 7.16 -17.07 14.44
CA ASP A 133 7.19 -17.84 15.69
C ASP A 133 6.32 -17.24 16.79
N ARG A 134 5.43 -16.29 16.46
CA ARG A 134 4.59 -15.58 17.45
C ARG A 134 3.70 -16.52 18.28
N TYR A 135 3.39 -17.70 17.76
CA TYR A 135 2.58 -18.72 18.43
C TYR A 135 3.42 -19.87 19.01
N ALA A 136 4.75 -19.81 18.89
CA ALA A 136 5.63 -20.79 19.51
C ALA A 136 5.51 -20.68 21.04
N ARG A 137 5.20 -21.81 21.68
CA ARG A 137 5.03 -21.89 23.13
C ARG A 137 6.39 -21.63 23.77
N GLY A 138 6.50 -20.59 24.60
CA GLY A 138 7.78 -20.22 25.26
C GLY A 138 8.65 -19.21 24.50
N ALA A 139 8.08 -18.42 23.59
CA ALA A 139 8.81 -17.39 22.87
C ALA A 139 9.44 -16.32 23.78
N VAL A 140 10.76 -16.43 24.01
CA VAL A 140 11.56 -15.47 24.79
C VAL A 140 12.10 -14.38 23.86
N GLN A 141 12.38 -13.20 24.42
CA GLN A 141 13.12 -12.18 23.69
C GLN A 141 14.58 -12.62 23.55
N THR A 142 15.10 -12.59 22.34
CA THR A 142 16.51 -12.92 22.08
C THR A 142 17.24 -11.72 21.49
N ASP A 143 18.56 -11.71 21.65
CA ASP A 143 19.39 -10.70 21.00
C ASP A 143 19.42 -10.93 19.49
N THR A 144 19.26 -9.84 18.74
CA THR A 144 19.27 -9.78 17.28
C THR A 144 20.22 -8.71 16.79
N VAL A 145 20.69 -8.85 15.55
CA VAL A 145 21.57 -7.86 14.92
C VAL A 145 20.71 -6.97 14.01
N GLN A 146 20.66 -5.68 14.31
CA GLN A 146 19.90 -4.69 13.57
C GLN A 146 20.81 -3.93 12.61
N PHE A 147 20.45 -3.95 11.33
CA PHE A 147 21.07 -3.18 10.24
C PHE A 147 20.16 -2.01 9.88
N ARG A 148 20.67 -0.79 9.97
CA ARG A 148 19.97 0.41 9.54
C ARG A 148 20.62 0.97 8.30
N LEU A 149 19.82 1.16 7.26
CA LEU A 149 20.20 1.86 6.03
C LEU A 149 19.24 3.04 5.88
N GLU A 150 19.78 4.26 5.94
CA GLU A 150 19.00 5.50 6.02
C GLU A 150 17.96 5.46 7.17
N SER A 151 16.67 5.51 6.86
CA SER A 151 15.56 5.47 7.82
C SER A 151 14.95 4.07 7.99
N VAL A 152 15.46 3.06 7.28
CA VAL A 152 14.89 1.71 7.26
C VAL A 152 15.72 0.76 8.12
N ASP A 153 15.02 0.02 8.99
CA ASP A 153 15.60 -0.98 9.86
C ASP A 153 15.34 -2.41 9.34
N PHE A 154 16.41 -3.20 9.27
CA PHE A 154 16.41 -4.62 8.99
C PHE A 154 16.97 -5.38 10.19
N VAL A 155 16.46 -6.57 10.46
CA VAL A 155 16.84 -7.36 11.63
C VAL A 155 17.26 -8.75 11.19
N LEU A 156 18.49 -9.13 11.54
CA LEU A 156 18.99 -10.49 11.44
C LEU A 156 18.82 -11.22 12.78
N ARG A 157 18.23 -12.40 12.72
CA ARG A 157 18.08 -13.30 13.84
C ARG A 157 18.85 -14.58 13.58
N PHE A 158 19.72 -14.93 14.52
CA PHE A 158 20.41 -16.21 14.52
C PHE A 158 19.56 -17.25 15.24
N LYS A 159 19.50 -18.44 14.67
CA LYS A 159 18.85 -19.62 15.24
C LYS A 159 19.81 -20.79 15.16
N GLN A 160 19.61 -21.74 16.06
CA GLN A 160 20.30 -23.01 16.09
C GLN A 160 19.28 -24.09 15.84
N ALA A 161 19.59 -25.05 14.96
CA ALA A 161 18.70 -26.19 14.77
C ALA A 161 18.60 -27.00 16.07
N ILE A 162 17.46 -27.68 16.24
CA ILE A 162 17.20 -28.52 17.41
C ILE A 162 16.97 -29.93 16.89
N LEU A 163 17.74 -30.88 17.42
CA LEU A 163 17.55 -32.30 17.23
C LEU A 163 16.65 -32.84 18.34
N GLN A 164 15.75 -33.75 18.00
CA GLN A 164 14.95 -34.46 18.99
C GLN A 164 15.56 -35.84 19.23
N GLU A 165 16.10 -36.05 20.42
CA GLU A 165 16.67 -37.32 20.84
C GLU A 165 15.75 -38.01 21.85
N PRO A 166 15.72 -39.36 21.92
CA PRO A 166 14.97 -40.07 22.94
C PRO A 166 15.35 -39.60 24.35
N HIS A 167 14.36 -39.12 25.12
CA HIS A 167 14.61 -38.60 26.46
C HIS A 167 15.19 -39.70 27.36
N GLN A 168 16.27 -39.39 28.07
CA GLN A 168 16.87 -40.30 29.04
C GLN A 168 16.37 -39.93 30.45
N PRO A 169 15.39 -40.67 31.01
CA PRO A 169 14.73 -40.26 32.24
C PRO A 169 15.71 -40.30 33.42
N THR A 170 15.78 -39.19 34.16
CA THR A 170 16.61 -39.14 35.38
C THR A 170 16.01 -40.00 36.49
N GLU A 171 16.82 -40.44 37.46
CA GLU A 171 16.32 -41.19 38.64
C GLU A 171 15.19 -40.45 39.38
N ARG A 172 15.26 -39.11 39.39
CA ARG A 172 14.24 -38.25 40.00
C ARG A 172 12.93 -38.29 39.21
N GLU A 173 12.98 -38.29 37.88
CA GLU A 173 11.81 -38.40 37.01
C GLU A 173 11.20 -39.79 37.07
N LEU A 174 12.01 -40.84 37.09
CA LEU A 174 11.55 -42.22 37.32
C LEU A 174 10.83 -42.36 38.68
N ALA A 175 11.35 -41.75 39.74
CA ALA A 175 10.72 -41.74 41.06
C ALA A 175 9.41 -40.92 41.11
N ARG A 176 9.26 -39.92 40.23
CA ARG A 176 7.99 -39.16 40.05
C ARG A 176 7.01 -39.93 39.17
N ALA A 177 7.49 -40.63 38.15
CA ALA A 177 6.67 -41.45 37.27
C ALA A 177 5.99 -42.61 38.01
N ARG A 178 6.70 -43.23 38.98
CA ARG A 178 6.10 -44.19 39.92
C ARG A 178 4.94 -43.63 40.75
N ARG A 179 4.81 -42.30 40.84
CA ARG A 179 3.71 -41.57 41.50
C ARG A 179 2.69 -41.01 40.48
N GLY A 180 2.66 -41.54 39.25
CA GLY A 180 1.69 -41.18 38.22
C GLY A 180 2.01 -39.92 37.41
N HIS A 181 3.24 -39.39 37.49
CA HIS A 181 3.65 -38.23 36.68
C HIS A 181 4.20 -38.69 35.31
N VAL A 182 3.99 -37.89 34.27
CA VAL A 182 4.59 -38.13 32.94
C VAL A 182 5.85 -37.29 32.76
N PHE A 183 6.79 -37.79 31.97
CA PHE A 183 7.96 -37.06 31.47
C PHE A 183 7.94 -37.10 29.93
N PRO A 184 8.64 -36.18 29.24
CA PRO A 184 8.66 -36.13 27.78
C PRO A 184 9.27 -37.39 27.14
N ASP A 185 8.82 -37.74 25.94
CA ASP A 185 9.40 -38.86 25.17
C ASP A 185 10.73 -38.48 24.48
N LEU A 186 10.92 -37.18 24.22
CA LEU A 186 12.05 -36.63 23.47
C LEU A 186 12.67 -35.44 24.22
N ASP A 187 13.99 -35.34 24.19
CA ASP A 187 14.77 -34.17 24.58
C ASP A 187 15.15 -33.34 23.35
N ASP A 188 14.96 -32.02 23.47
CA ASP A 188 15.38 -31.05 22.46
C ASP A 188 16.86 -30.70 22.70
N VAL A 189 17.75 -31.19 21.83
CA VAL A 189 19.19 -30.98 21.91
C VAL A 189 19.63 -29.99 20.82
N PRO A 190 20.32 -28.88 21.16
CA PRO A 190 20.84 -27.96 20.16
C PRO A 190 21.86 -28.63 19.24
N ASP A 191 21.69 -28.44 17.94
CA ASP A 191 22.54 -28.98 16.89
C ASP A 191 23.66 -28.01 16.49
N HIS A 192 24.60 -28.46 15.67
CA HIS A 192 25.67 -27.65 15.10
C HIS A 192 25.24 -26.76 13.93
N HIS A 193 24.13 -27.08 13.27
CA HIS A 193 23.58 -26.30 12.15
C HIS A 193 22.98 -24.97 12.64
N LEU A 194 23.40 -23.89 11.99
CA LEU A 194 22.92 -22.54 12.24
C LEU A 194 21.94 -22.10 11.15
N GLU A 195 21.15 -21.10 11.50
CA GLU A 195 20.23 -20.43 10.59
C GLU A 195 20.24 -18.93 10.84
N ILE A 196 20.17 -18.16 9.76
CA ILE A 196 20.00 -16.70 9.79
C ILE A 196 18.66 -16.36 9.14
N GLU A 197 17.81 -15.64 9.86
CA GLU A 197 16.53 -15.11 9.38
C GLU A 197 16.62 -13.58 9.24
N LEU A 198 16.24 -13.05 8.08
CA LEU A 198 16.16 -11.63 7.78
C LEU A 198 14.72 -11.13 7.83
N GLU A 199 14.43 -10.32 8.84
CA GLU A 199 13.17 -9.59 9.01
C GLU A 199 13.32 -8.14 8.54
N GLY A 200 12.31 -7.61 7.86
CA GLY A 200 12.29 -6.23 7.37
C GLY A 200 11.21 -6.01 6.31
N GLU A 201 10.99 -4.76 5.92
CA GLU A 201 10.11 -4.44 4.80
C GLU A 201 10.84 -4.60 3.45
N GLY A 202 10.16 -4.37 2.33
CA GLY A 202 10.78 -4.39 0.99
C GLY A 202 10.59 -5.68 0.19
N GLY A 203 9.93 -6.70 0.74
CA GLY A 203 9.69 -7.98 0.06
C GLY A 203 10.91 -8.91 0.12
N GLU A 204 10.84 -10.05 -0.57
CA GLU A 204 11.92 -11.03 -0.62
C GLU A 204 12.41 -11.15 -2.07
N PHE A 205 13.73 -11.07 -2.27
CA PHE A 205 14.36 -11.19 -3.59
C PHE A 205 14.93 -12.60 -3.80
N TRP A 206 15.91 -12.98 -2.98
CA TRP A 206 16.45 -14.34 -2.96
C TRP A 206 15.86 -15.19 -1.85
N ALA A 207 15.98 -14.72 -0.62
CA ALA A 207 15.60 -15.47 0.57
C ALA A 207 15.33 -14.54 1.74
N SER A 208 14.48 -14.97 2.67
CA SER A 208 14.38 -14.39 4.02
C SER A 208 15.06 -15.25 5.09
N ARG A 209 15.60 -16.41 4.71
CA ARG A 209 16.17 -17.40 5.62
C ARG A 209 17.28 -18.17 4.91
N TRP A 210 18.41 -18.29 5.56
CA TRP A 210 19.55 -19.11 5.16
C TRP A 210 19.84 -20.09 6.28
N LYS A 211 20.21 -21.32 5.94
CA LYS A 211 20.47 -22.38 6.92
C LYS A 211 21.66 -23.20 6.48
N ASP A 212 22.43 -23.66 7.45
CA ASP A 212 23.39 -24.72 7.19
C ASP A 212 22.66 -26.02 6.84
N THR A 213 23.33 -26.84 6.05
CA THR A 213 23.03 -28.25 5.82
C THR A 213 24.35 -29.00 5.72
N ASP A 214 24.31 -30.33 5.72
CA ASP A 214 25.51 -31.16 5.55
C ASP A 214 26.32 -30.79 4.29
N ASP A 215 25.65 -30.26 3.25
CA ASP A 215 26.25 -29.91 1.95
C ASP A 215 26.46 -28.39 1.75
N HIS A 216 26.03 -27.53 2.68
CA HIS A 216 26.02 -26.07 2.49
C HIS A 216 26.26 -25.30 3.78
N VAL A 217 27.12 -24.28 3.73
CA VAL A 217 27.52 -23.49 4.88
C VAL A 217 27.11 -22.02 4.74
N LEU A 218 26.67 -21.40 5.84
CA LEU A 218 26.21 -20.01 5.88
C LEU A 218 27.28 -18.97 5.47
N GLU A 219 28.56 -19.31 5.59
CA GLU A 219 29.68 -18.45 5.18
C GLU A 219 29.55 -18.04 3.69
N ASP A 220 29.02 -18.93 2.85
CA ASP A 220 28.86 -18.69 1.42
C ASP A 220 27.70 -17.72 1.12
N ASP A 221 26.73 -17.59 2.03
CA ASP A 221 25.54 -16.76 1.86
C ASP A 221 25.71 -15.32 2.38
N LEU A 222 26.78 -15.02 3.13
CA LEU A 222 26.89 -13.74 3.83
C LEU A 222 26.84 -12.52 2.90
N ALA A 223 27.45 -12.63 1.72
CA ALA A 223 27.40 -11.57 0.71
C ALA A 223 25.98 -11.37 0.18
N GLN A 224 25.27 -12.47 -0.05
CA GLN A 224 23.88 -12.47 -0.49
C GLN A 224 22.97 -11.86 0.57
N ILE A 225 23.21 -12.09 1.87
CA ILE A 225 22.42 -11.49 2.96
C ILE A 225 22.56 -9.96 2.94
N ILE A 226 23.77 -9.43 2.80
CA ILE A 226 23.99 -7.98 2.72
C ILE A 226 23.35 -7.38 1.47
N GLU A 227 23.47 -8.05 0.32
CA GLU A 227 22.86 -7.58 -0.91
C GLU A 227 21.32 -7.66 -0.86
N GLU A 228 20.74 -8.68 -0.22
CA GLU A 228 19.29 -8.79 -0.01
C GLU A 228 18.78 -7.59 0.78
N ILE A 229 19.49 -7.15 1.82
CA ILE A 229 19.15 -5.93 2.58
C ILE A 229 19.13 -4.71 1.65
N ARG A 230 20.15 -4.56 0.78
CA ARG A 230 20.24 -3.43 -0.17
C ARG A 230 19.11 -3.46 -1.20
N LEU A 231 18.76 -4.63 -1.74
CA LEU A 231 17.66 -4.77 -2.69
C LEU A 231 16.30 -4.45 -2.05
N ARG A 232 16.05 -4.94 -0.83
CA ARG A 232 14.84 -4.60 -0.07
C ARG A 232 14.73 -3.12 0.20
N HIS A 233 15.83 -2.47 0.58
CA HIS A 233 15.87 -1.02 0.74
C HIS A 233 15.55 -0.28 -0.56
N GLY A 234 16.19 -0.65 -1.67
CA GLY A 234 15.93 -0.05 -2.98
C GLY A 234 14.47 -0.20 -3.41
N ARG A 235 13.83 -1.33 -3.10
CA ARG A 235 12.40 -1.56 -3.38
C ARG A 235 11.49 -0.63 -2.59
N LEU A 236 11.83 -0.32 -1.35
CA LEU A 236 11.07 0.61 -0.51
C LEU A 236 11.17 2.02 -1.07
N LEU A 237 12.38 2.49 -1.41
CA LEU A 237 12.58 3.80 -2.03
C LEU A 237 11.80 3.94 -3.35
N GLN A 238 11.85 2.90 -4.20
CA GLN A 238 11.09 2.90 -5.45
C GLN A 238 9.58 3.01 -5.17
N ARG A 239 9.08 2.26 -4.18
CA ARG A 239 7.66 2.28 -3.82
C ARG A 239 7.22 3.65 -3.30
N GLU A 240 8.02 4.28 -2.44
CA GLU A 240 7.72 5.62 -1.93
C GLU A 240 7.66 6.66 -3.06
N GLU A 241 8.61 6.60 -3.99
CA GLU A 241 8.64 7.48 -5.16
C GLU A 241 7.43 7.24 -6.09
N GLU A 242 7.05 5.99 -6.32
CA GLU A 242 5.84 5.65 -7.07
C GLU A 242 4.57 6.13 -6.36
N GLU A 243 4.48 5.98 -5.04
CA GLU A 243 3.35 6.45 -4.25
C GLU A 243 3.23 7.97 -4.29
N ARG A 244 4.36 8.69 -4.19
CA ARG A 244 4.44 10.15 -4.36
C ARG A 244 3.95 10.59 -5.73
N LYS A 245 4.45 9.97 -6.82
CA LYS A 245 3.99 10.26 -8.18
C LYS A 245 2.49 9.99 -8.35
N ARG A 246 1.99 8.87 -7.83
CA ARG A 246 0.54 8.55 -7.87
C ARG A 246 -0.29 9.57 -7.09
N GLN A 247 0.19 10.07 -5.95
CA GLN A 247 -0.49 11.12 -5.19
C GLN A 247 -0.55 12.43 -5.98
N GLU A 248 0.56 12.84 -6.60
CA GLU A 248 0.62 14.04 -7.46
C GLU A 248 -0.32 13.92 -8.67
N GLU A 249 -0.32 12.77 -9.35
CA GLU A 249 -1.23 12.51 -10.47
C GLU A 249 -2.69 12.50 -10.04
N ARG A 250 -3.02 11.90 -8.88
CA ARG A 250 -4.38 11.94 -8.32
C ARG A 250 -4.80 13.38 -8.05
N ARG A 251 -3.93 14.18 -7.44
CA ARG A 251 -4.18 15.59 -7.15
C ARG A 251 -4.43 16.40 -8.43
N ARG A 252 -3.56 16.29 -9.43
CA ARG A 252 -3.72 16.98 -10.73
C ARG A 252 -5.02 16.59 -11.41
N ASN A 253 -5.33 15.29 -11.43
CA ASN A 253 -6.56 14.79 -12.02
C ASN A 253 -7.80 15.27 -11.26
N TRP A 254 -7.72 15.40 -9.94
CA TRP A 254 -8.80 15.94 -9.12
C TRP A 254 -9.02 17.43 -9.38
N GLU A 255 -7.95 18.23 -9.46
CA GLU A 255 -8.01 19.66 -9.79
C GLU A 255 -8.70 19.87 -11.14
N ILE A 256 -8.33 19.12 -12.18
CA ILE A 256 -8.98 19.19 -13.51
C ILE A 256 -10.49 18.86 -13.44
N VAL A 257 -10.88 17.85 -12.67
CA VAL A 257 -12.30 17.48 -12.52
C VAL A 257 -13.06 18.53 -11.72
N ARG A 258 -12.44 19.08 -10.67
CA ARG A 258 -13.02 20.15 -9.86
C ARG A 258 -13.26 21.41 -10.69
N ASP A 259 -12.31 21.83 -11.49
CA ASP A 259 -12.44 23.04 -12.32
C ASP A 259 -13.58 22.88 -13.33
N LYS A 260 -13.69 21.70 -13.96
CA LYS A 260 -14.84 21.36 -14.81
C LYS A 260 -16.15 21.39 -14.04
N ALA A 261 -16.17 20.86 -12.81
CA ALA A 261 -17.36 20.85 -11.96
C ALA A 261 -17.80 22.27 -11.57
N VAL A 262 -16.86 23.17 -11.28
CA VAL A 262 -17.15 24.59 -10.99
C VAL A 262 -17.81 25.26 -12.19
N GLU A 263 -17.32 25.00 -13.41
CA GLU A 263 -17.92 25.56 -14.62
C GLU A 263 -19.33 25.00 -14.86
N GLN A 264 -19.53 23.69 -14.69
CA GLN A 264 -20.86 23.07 -14.79
C GLN A 264 -21.84 23.61 -13.74
N TYR A 265 -21.37 23.84 -12.51
CA TYR A 265 -22.16 24.47 -11.45
C TYR A 265 -22.62 25.88 -11.85
N ARG A 266 -21.70 26.72 -12.36
CA ARG A 266 -22.04 28.08 -12.81
C ARG A 266 -23.10 28.07 -13.90
N LEU A 267 -22.92 27.22 -14.91
CA LEU A 267 -23.89 27.06 -15.99
C LEU A 267 -25.25 26.61 -15.45
N HIS A 268 -25.27 25.59 -14.59
CA HIS A 268 -26.51 25.09 -13.98
C HIS A 268 -27.24 26.18 -13.19
N PHE A 269 -26.50 26.93 -12.35
CA PHE A 269 -27.08 28.03 -11.57
C PHE A 269 -27.70 29.11 -12.44
N VAL A 270 -27.00 29.55 -13.50
CA VAL A 270 -27.51 30.55 -14.44
C VAL A 270 -28.76 30.02 -15.15
N HIS A 271 -28.77 28.76 -15.58
CA HIS A 271 -29.95 28.16 -16.21
C HIS A 271 -31.17 28.12 -15.28
N GLU A 272 -30.99 27.74 -14.02
CA GLU A 272 -32.07 27.73 -13.03
C GLU A 272 -32.56 29.14 -12.69
N ALA A 273 -31.65 30.13 -12.65
CA ALA A 273 -32.02 31.53 -12.47
C ALA A 273 -32.85 32.06 -13.65
N ILE A 274 -32.46 31.78 -14.89
CA ILE A 274 -33.21 32.16 -16.10
C ILE A 274 -34.61 31.54 -16.09
N ARG A 275 -34.72 30.24 -15.76
CA ARG A 275 -36.02 29.56 -15.63
C ARG A 275 -36.90 30.22 -14.58
N THR A 276 -36.34 30.50 -13.40
CA THR A 276 -37.05 31.15 -12.30
C THR A 276 -37.54 32.54 -12.68
N GLN A 277 -36.67 33.36 -13.28
CA GLN A 277 -37.02 34.70 -13.75
C GLN A 277 -38.12 34.63 -14.82
N ARG A 278 -38.00 33.76 -15.81
CA ARG A 278 -39.04 33.59 -16.84
C ARG A 278 -40.42 33.25 -16.23
N MET A 279 -40.46 32.34 -15.25
CA MET A 279 -41.70 31.96 -14.59
C MET A 279 -42.33 33.15 -13.86
N ARG A 280 -41.53 33.90 -13.08
CA ARG A 280 -42.00 35.11 -12.37
C ARG A 280 -42.49 36.20 -13.31
N TRP A 281 -41.79 36.41 -14.42
CA TRP A 281 -42.22 37.36 -15.46
C TRP A 281 -43.56 36.95 -16.08
N SER A 282 -43.74 35.67 -16.42
CA SER A 282 -45.01 35.17 -16.96
C SER A 282 -46.16 35.29 -15.95
N GLU A 283 -45.89 35.12 -14.66
CA GLU A 283 -46.86 35.29 -13.59
C GLU A 283 -47.25 36.76 -13.43
N ALA A 284 -46.28 37.68 -13.41
CA ALA A 284 -46.52 39.13 -13.37
C ALA A 284 -47.40 39.58 -14.54
N GLU A 285 -47.07 39.13 -15.75
CA GLU A 285 -47.83 39.41 -16.96
C GLU A 285 -49.27 38.84 -16.88
N GLY A 286 -49.43 37.63 -16.32
CA GLY A 286 -50.75 37.06 -16.06
C GLY A 286 -51.58 37.90 -15.07
N LEU A 287 -50.95 38.40 -14.00
CA LEU A 287 -51.59 39.29 -13.02
C LEU A 287 -52.00 40.63 -13.65
N ARG A 288 -51.17 41.23 -14.52
CA ARG A 288 -51.52 42.47 -15.23
C ARG A 288 -52.77 42.29 -16.11
N ARG A 289 -52.81 41.21 -16.91
CA ARG A 289 -54.00 40.89 -17.72
C ARG A 289 -55.23 40.62 -16.86
N TYR A 290 -55.05 39.98 -15.71
CA TYR A 290 -56.16 39.77 -14.76
C TYR A 290 -56.66 41.09 -14.17
N ALA A 291 -55.76 42.01 -13.79
CA ALA A 291 -56.13 43.35 -13.32
C ALA A 291 -56.90 44.14 -14.38
N GLU A 292 -56.49 44.07 -15.65
CA GLU A 292 -57.21 44.67 -16.78
C GLU A 292 -58.64 44.10 -16.90
N ALA A 293 -58.80 42.78 -16.84
CA ALA A 293 -60.12 42.14 -16.86
C ALA A 293 -60.99 42.55 -15.65
N VAL A 294 -60.39 42.72 -14.46
CA VAL A 294 -61.07 43.20 -13.25
C VAL A 294 -61.52 44.65 -13.42
N ARG A 295 -60.71 45.53 -14.02
CA ARG A 295 -61.10 46.91 -14.35
C ARG A 295 -62.22 46.96 -15.37
N ASP A 296 -62.16 46.11 -16.39
CA ASP A 296 -63.21 46.03 -17.41
C ASP A 296 -64.55 45.58 -16.78
N LYS A 297 -64.52 44.68 -15.79
CA LYS A 297 -65.68 44.33 -14.97
C LYS A 297 -66.16 45.51 -14.09
N ALA A 298 -65.25 46.28 -13.50
CA ALA A 298 -65.58 47.47 -12.71
C ALA A 298 -66.33 48.53 -13.53
N SER A 299 -66.04 48.63 -14.84
CA SER A 299 -66.73 49.55 -15.76
C SER A 299 -68.24 49.28 -15.88
N ARG A 300 -68.68 48.05 -15.57
CA ARG A 300 -70.07 47.58 -15.65
C ARG A 300 -70.76 47.52 -14.28
N THR A 301 -70.11 48.03 -13.23
CA THR A 301 -70.59 48.02 -11.85
C THR A 301 -70.80 49.46 -11.37
N GLU A 302 -71.80 49.70 -10.53
CA GLU A 302 -72.14 51.04 -10.04
C GLU A 302 -71.99 51.17 -8.52
N GLY A 303 -71.87 52.40 -8.04
CA GLY A 303 -71.81 52.71 -6.61
C GLY A 303 -70.52 52.27 -5.91
N GLU A 304 -70.59 52.02 -4.60
CA GLU A 304 -69.45 51.66 -3.75
C GLU A 304 -68.72 50.38 -4.19
N GLU A 305 -69.44 49.45 -4.82
CA GLU A 305 -68.86 48.20 -5.31
C GLU A 305 -67.84 48.45 -6.43
N ARG A 306 -68.08 49.45 -7.29
CA ARG A 306 -67.11 49.86 -8.32
C ARG A 306 -65.78 50.31 -7.71
N ALA A 307 -65.83 51.07 -6.62
CA ALA A 307 -64.62 51.55 -5.95
C ALA A 307 -63.79 50.40 -5.35
N ARG A 308 -64.46 49.41 -4.73
CA ARG A 308 -63.79 48.21 -4.18
C ARG A 308 -63.14 47.35 -5.25
N VAL A 309 -63.79 47.17 -6.40
CA VAL A 309 -63.25 46.40 -7.51
C VAL A 309 -62.03 47.10 -8.14
N LEU A 310 -62.03 48.44 -8.21
CA LEU A 310 -60.89 49.21 -8.69
C LEU A 310 -59.69 49.14 -7.74
N ASP A 311 -59.90 49.25 -6.43
CA ASP A 311 -58.85 49.10 -5.41
C ASP A 311 -58.23 47.68 -5.46
N TRP A 312 -59.07 46.66 -5.66
CA TRP A 312 -58.59 45.29 -5.88
C TRP A 312 -57.74 45.14 -7.15
N ALA A 313 -58.13 45.75 -8.26
CA ALA A 313 -57.32 45.77 -9.49
C ALA A 313 -55.96 46.44 -9.26
N GLU A 314 -55.92 47.55 -8.51
CA GLU A 314 -54.67 48.23 -8.17
C GLU A 314 -53.76 47.38 -7.28
N GLN A 315 -54.33 46.66 -6.30
CA GLN A 315 -53.59 45.72 -5.47
C GLN A 315 -52.96 44.57 -6.28
N ILE A 316 -53.66 44.08 -7.32
CA ILE A 316 -53.14 43.06 -8.24
C ILE A 316 -51.94 43.60 -9.03
N GLU A 317 -52.03 44.82 -9.58
CA GLU A 317 -50.90 45.43 -10.30
C GLU A 317 -49.69 45.68 -9.41
N ARG A 318 -49.88 46.23 -8.21
CA ARG A 318 -48.79 46.40 -7.24
C ARG A 318 -48.13 45.06 -6.90
N THR A 319 -48.90 43.97 -6.90
CA THR A 319 -48.37 42.62 -6.69
C THR A 319 -47.57 42.14 -7.90
N ALA A 320 -48.06 42.38 -9.12
CA ALA A 320 -47.37 42.05 -10.37
C ALA A 320 -46.00 42.73 -10.45
N ASP A 321 -45.94 44.04 -10.16
CA ASP A 321 -44.68 44.79 -10.21
C ASP A 321 -43.67 44.33 -9.17
N ARG A 322 -44.13 43.90 -7.99
CA ARG A 322 -43.25 43.36 -6.94
C ARG A 322 -42.61 42.03 -7.32
N ILE A 323 -43.28 41.20 -8.11
CA ILE A 323 -42.76 39.88 -8.50
C ILE A 323 -42.05 39.89 -9.87
N ASP A 324 -42.26 40.94 -10.67
CA ASP A 324 -41.65 41.09 -11.98
C ASP A 324 -40.12 41.22 -11.85
N PRO A 325 -39.34 40.24 -12.35
CA PRO A 325 -37.89 40.29 -12.27
C PRO A 325 -37.28 41.41 -13.14
N LEU A 326 -38.03 41.97 -14.09
CA LEU A 326 -37.58 43.09 -14.93
C LEU A 326 -37.73 44.45 -14.24
N ALA A 327 -38.55 44.53 -13.19
CA ALA A 327 -38.72 45.75 -12.39
C ALA A 327 -37.62 45.90 -11.30
N ALA A 328 -36.80 44.88 -11.09
CA ALA A 328 -35.71 44.89 -10.12
C ALA A 328 -34.41 45.46 -10.71
N ASP A 329 -33.63 46.19 -9.89
CA ASP A 329 -32.37 46.83 -10.30
C ASP A 329 -31.27 45.83 -10.75
N ALA A 330 -31.33 44.58 -10.30
CA ALA A 330 -30.35 43.55 -10.62
C ALA A 330 -30.97 42.44 -11.49
N LEU A 331 -30.85 42.60 -12.81
CA LEU A 331 -31.34 41.63 -13.79
C LEU A 331 -30.49 40.35 -13.86
N LEU A 332 -29.19 40.48 -13.62
CA LEU A 332 -28.22 39.38 -13.77
C LEU A 332 -28.10 38.57 -12.48
N PRO A 333 -28.19 37.23 -12.53
CA PRO A 333 -27.99 36.40 -11.36
C PRO A 333 -26.53 36.46 -10.90
N GLN A 334 -26.32 36.75 -9.61
CA GLN A 334 -25.00 36.67 -9.00
C GLN A 334 -24.73 35.22 -8.61
N VAL A 335 -23.78 34.58 -9.29
CA VAL A 335 -23.41 33.19 -9.01
C VAL A 335 -22.51 33.16 -7.77
N PRO A 336 -22.91 32.50 -6.67
CA PRO A 336 -22.06 32.39 -5.49
C PRO A 336 -20.86 31.48 -5.75
N GLU A 337 -19.79 31.64 -4.97
CA GLU A 337 -18.70 30.66 -4.96
C GLU A 337 -19.22 29.30 -4.48
N PRO A 338 -19.02 28.22 -5.25
CA PRO A 338 -19.54 26.91 -4.90
C PRO A 338 -18.81 26.32 -3.70
N ARG A 339 -19.56 25.77 -2.75
CA ARG A 339 -19.02 24.93 -1.67
C ARG A 339 -18.73 23.53 -2.21
N ALA A 340 -17.94 22.74 -1.49
CA ALA A 340 -17.64 21.36 -1.90
C ALA A 340 -18.92 20.53 -2.17
N GLN A 341 -19.93 20.66 -1.31
CA GLN A 341 -21.22 19.97 -1.46
C GLN A 341 -21.94 20.34 -2.76
N ASP A 342 -21.84 21.59 -3.20
CA ASP A 342 -22.48 22.08 -4.42
C ASP A 342 -21.84 21.50 -5.69
N LEU A 343 -20.57 21.11 -5.61
CA LEU A 343 -19.82 20.50 -6.71
C LEU A 343 -20.07 18.99 -6.83
N GLN A 344 -20.53 18.33 -5.77
CA GLN A 344 -20.72 16.87 -5.73
C GLN A 344 -21.53 16.31 -6.92
N PRO A 345 -22.64 16.92 -7.35
CA PRO A 345 -23.40 16.43 -8.51
C PRO A 345 -22.63 16.48 -9.83
N PHE A 346 -21.66 17.40 -9.94
CA PHE A 346 -20.88 17.64 -11.15
C PHE A 346 -19.51 16.93 -11.16
N MET A 347 -19.13 16.30 -10.04
CA MET A 347 -17.88 15.56 -9.89
C MET A 347 -18.01 14.05 -10.18
N GLY A 348 -19.21 13.57 -10.52
CA GLY A 348 -19.47 12.17 -10.86
C GLY A 348 -19.17 11.24 -9.69
N SER A 349 -18.34 10.22 -9.91
CA SER A 349 -17.92 9.26 -8.87
C SER A 349 -16.77 9.77 -7.98
N ARG A 350 -16.26 10.98 -8.20
CA ARG A 350 -15.15 11.54 -7.40
C ARG A 350 -15.65 12.34 -6.20
N ASN A 351 -14.84 12.35 -5.15
CA ASN A 351 -15.13 13.09 -3.91
C ASN A 351 -14.90 14.60 -4.11
N SER A 352 -15.85 15.42 -3.67
CA SER A 352 -15.77 16.89 -3.73
C SER A 352 -14.87 17.53 -2.68
N TYR A 353 -14.51 16.79 -1.64
CA TYR A 353 -13.68 17.31 -0.55
C TYR A 353 -12.17 17.10 -0.75
N GLY A 354 -11.73 16.30 -1.73
CA GLY A 354 -10.31 16.07 -1.99
C GLY A 354 -10.01 14.93 -2.96
N PRO A 355 -8.74 14.83 -3.41
CA PRO A 355 -8.25 13.80 -4.34
C PRO A 355 -8.28 12.36 -3.83
#